data_AF-A0A8T2YG43-F1
#
_entry.id   AF-A0A8T2YG43-F1
#
_cell.length_a   1.000
_cell.length_b   1.000
_cell.length_c   1.000
_cell.angle_alpha   90.00
_cell.angle_beta   90.00
_cell.angle_gamma   90.00
#
_symmetry.space_group_name_H-M   'P 1'
#
loop_
_entity.id
_entity.type
_entity.pdbx_description
1 polymer ?
#
loop_
_entity_poly.entity_id
_entity_poly.type
_entity_poly.pdbx_seq_one_letter_code
_entity_poly.pdbx_strand_id
1 'polypeptide(L)'
;MECLQFAMDIRNKMMPPLSKGYSGNAYVLISVALTAGELEEGSHEAMIEKITEAKNSVNSDYVTAYMEALDGPQAYASPLVTPIPQVAYLMQNPNGYAGIDVRVGLLPQALDAFSHYLLMNLQ
;
A
#
# COMPACT_ATOMS: atom_id res chain seq x y z
N MET A 1 -15.63 1.10 6.18
CA MET A 1 -15.01 1.56 4.93
C MET A 1 -13.57 1.21 5.09
N GLU A 2 -13.13 0.25 4.29
CA GLU A 2 -11.83 -0.38 4.39
C GLU A 2 -10.88 0.34 3.43
N CYS A 3 -9.67 0.61 3.88
CA CYS A 3 -8.69 1.38 3.13
C CYS A 3 -7.38 0.62 3.07
N LEU A 4 -6.98 0.23 1.86
CA LEU A 4 -5.64 -0.28 1.60
C LEU A 4 -4.72 0.91 1.31
N GLN A 5 -3.73 1.13 2.18
CA GLN A 5 -2.68 2.11 1.95
C GLN A 5 -1.36 1.40 1.63
N PHE A 6 -0.65 1.88 0.61
CA PHE A 6 0.68 1.37 0.26
C PHE A 6 1.61 2.47 -0.21
N ALA A 7 2.90 2.28 0.05
CA ALA A 7 3.95 3.20 -0.36
C ALA A 7 4.33 2.95 -1.82
N MET A 8 4.45 4.02 -2.60
CA MET A 8 4.91 3.96 -3.99
C MET A 8 6.14 4.84 -4.17
N ASP A 9 7.18 4.27 -4.80
CA ASP A 9 8.39 5.01 -5.19
C ASP A 9 8.05 6.04 -6.28
N ILE A 10 8.40 7.31 -6.03
CA ILE A 10 8.13 8.43 -6.93
C ILE A 10 9.38 8.95 -7.65
N ARG A 11 10.56 8.33 -7.49
CA ARG A 11 11.82 8.81 -8.09
C ARG A 11 11.72 9.03 -9.60
N ASN A 12 11.05 8.13 -10.31
CA ASN A 12 10.84 8.19 -11.75
C ASN A 12 9.54 8.91 -12.16
N LYS A 13 8.78 9.44 -11.20
CA LYS A 13 7.49 10.12 -11.42
C LYS A 13 7.59 11.64 -11.29
N MET A 14 8.67 12.15 -10.69
CA MET A 14 9.00 13.57 -10.64
C MET A 14 9.45 14.11 -12.00
N MET A 15 9.25 15.41 -12.23
CA MET A 15 9.81 16.13 -13.36
C MET A 15 10.72 17.29 -12.90
N PRO A 16 12.05 17.21 -13.12
CA PRO A 16 12.79 16.06 -13.66
C PRO A 16 12.81 14.86 -12.70
N PRO A 17 13.07 13.63 -13.19
CA PRO A 17 13.26 12.46 -12.32
C PRO A 17 14.39 12.67 -11.32
N LEU A 18 14.25 12.08 -10.12
CA LEU A 18 15.30 12.14 -9.11
C LEU A 18 16.54 11.38 -9.56
N SER A 19 17.72 11.87 -9.15
CA SER A 19 18.99 11.23 -9.50
C SER A 19 19.09 9.83 -8.87
N LYS A 20 19.83 8.93 -9.55
CA LYS A 20 20.05 7.56 -9.05
C LYS A 20 20.73 7.51 -7.66
N GLY A 21 21.43 8.58 -7.28
CA GLY A 21 22.13 8.69 -5.98
C GLY A 21 21.34 9.43 -4.90
N TYR A 22 20.06 9.76 -5.14
CA TYR A 22 19.24 10.46 -4.15
C TYR A 22 19.05 9.60 -2.89
N SER A 23 19.56 10.09 -1.76
CA SER A 23 19.59 9.36 -0.48
C SER A 23 18.43 9.69 0.46
N GLY A 24 17.51 10.56 0.05
CA GLY A 24 16.33 10.90 0.85
C GLY A 24 15.16 9.94 0.63
N ASN A 25 14.07 10.19 1.37
CA ASN A 25 12.80 9.52 1.17
C ASN A 25 12.14 10.04 -0.12
N ALA A 26 11.67 9.12 -0.96
CA ALA A 26 10.99 9.45 -2.20
C ALA A 26 9.85 8.47 -2.44
N TYR A 27 8.84 8.54 -1.58
CA TYR A 27 7.61 7.79 -1.73
C TYR A 27 6.41 8.66 -1.39
N VAL A 28 5.25 8.29 -1.93
CA VAL A 28 3.94 8.77 -1.49
C VAL A 28 3.11 7.60 -0.99
N LEU A 29 2.17 7.87 -0.09
CA LEU A 29 1.15 6.90 0.28
C LEU A 29 -0.04 7.02 -0.65
N ILE A 30 -0.40 5.92 -1.29
CA ILE A 30 -1.60 5.81 -2.12
C ILE A 30 -2.63 5.00 -1.36
N SER A 31 -3.89 5.38 -1.51
CA SER A 31 -5.02 4.74 -0.84
C SER A 31 -6.01 4.20 -1.86
N VAL A 32 -6.49 2.98 -1.63
CA VAL A 32 -7.67 2.41 -2.29
C VAL A 32 -8.72 2.17 -1.20
N ALA A 33 -9.88 2.83 -1.32
CA ALA A 33 -10.95 2.73 -0.34
C ALA A 33 -12.17 2.03 -0.93
N LEU A 34 -12.73 1.08 -0.18
CA LEU A 34 -13.87 0.25 -0.56
C LEU A 34 -14.74 -0.02 0.67
N THR A 35 -15.98 -0.44 0.47
CA THR A 35 -16.77 -1.06 1.54
C THR A 35 -16.34 -2.51 1.75
N ALA A 36 -16.58 -3.07 2.95
CA ALA A 36 -16.30 -4.47 3.21
C ALA A 36 -17.12 -5.40 2.29
N GLY A 37 -18.37 -5.04 1.98
CA GLY A 37 -19.21 -5.79 1.03
C GLY A 37 -18.62 -5.80 -0.39
N GLU A 38 -18.15 -4.66 -0.90
CA GLU A 38 -17.47 -4.61 -2.20
C GLU A 38 -16.18 -5.45 -2.23
N LEU A 39 -15.48 -5.56 -1.11
CA LEU A 39 -14.27 -6.38 -0.98
C LEU A 39 -14.60 -7.87 -0.92
N GLU A 40 -15.66 -8.27 -0.22
CA GLU A 40 -16.06 -9.67 -0.05
C GLU A 40 -16.78 -10.23 -1.29
N GLU A 41 -17.59 -9.42 -1.97
CA GLU A 41 -18.39 -9.84 -3.14
C GLU A 41 -17.65 -9.65 -4.47
N GLY A 42 -16.62 -8.80 -4.50
CA GLY A 42 -15.85 -8.49 -5.71
C GLY A 42 -14.88 -9.60 -6.09
N SER A 43 -14.57 -9.71 -7.39
CA SER A 43 -13.54 -10.65 -7.86
C SER A 43 -12.13 -10.13 -7.57
N HIS A 44 -11.14 -11.03 -7.54
CA HIS A 44 -9.73 -10.65 -7.41
C HIS A 44 -9.27 -9.73 -8.55
N GLU A 45 -9.77 -9.94 -9.78
CA GLU A 45 -9.48 -9.10 -10.93
C GLU A 45 -9.94 -7.66 -10.71
N ALA A 46 -11.16 -7.47 -10.19
CA ALA A 46 -11.69 -6.15 -9.87
C ALA A 46 -10.86 -5.44 -8.80
N MET A 47 -10.35 -6.19 -7.81
CA MET A 47 -9.44 -5.64 -6.79
C MET A 47 -8.08 -5.24 -7.37
N ILE A 48 -7.51 -6.09 -8.25
CA ILE A 48 -6.25 -5.81 -8.94
C ILE A 48 -6.39 -4.58 -9.84
N GLU A 49 -7.51 -4.43 -10.55
CA GLU A 49 -7.80 -3.27 -11.39
C GLU A 49 -7.80 -1.99 -10.57
N LYS A 50 -8.52 -1.94 -9.45
CA LYS A 50 -8.56 -0.77 -8.56
C LYS A 50 -7.18 -0.37 -8.03
N ILE A 51 -6.36 -1.35 -7.62
CA ILE A 51 -4.98 -1.09 -7.17
C ILE A 51 -4.13 -0.55 -8.32
N THR A 52 -4.30 -1.11 -9.52
CA THR A 52 -3.56 -0.72 -10.72
C THR A 52 -3.92 0.69 -11.17
N GLU A 53 -5.22 1.03 -11.18
CA GLU A 53 -5.71 2.37 -11.47
C GLU A 53 -5.14 3.40 -10.48
N ALA A 54 -5.23 3.13 -9.18
CA ALA A 54 -4.68 4.00 -8.15
C ALA A 54 -3.17 4.21 -8.33
N LYS A 55 -2.41 3.14 -8.57
CA LYS A 55 -0.97 3.21 -8.88
C LYS A 55 -0.67 4.04 -10.13
N ASN A 56 -1.45 3.86 -11.20
CA ASN A 56 -1.23 4.53 -12.48
C ASN A 56 -1.64 6.00 -12.45
N SER A 57 -2.54 6.39 -11.55
CA SER A 57 -2.92 7.79 -11.33
C SER A 57 -1.77 8.66 -10.81
N VAL A 58 -0.74 8.06 -10.20
CA VAL A 58 0.41 8.82 -9.67
C VAL A 58 1.34 9.25 -10.79
N ASN A 59 1.28 10.56 -11.06
CA ASN A 59 2.08 11.30 -12.01
C ASN A 59 2.76 12.50 -11.30
N SER A 60 3.49 13.33 -12.05
CA SER A 60 4.20 14.47 -11.48
C SER A 60 3.25 15.49 -10.81
N ASP A 61 2.08 15.72 -11.39
CA ASP A 61 1.10 16.67 -10.85
C ASP A 61 0.53 16.19 -9.52
N TYR A 62 0.22 14.89 -9.43
CA TYR A 62 -0.19 14.25 -8.19
C TYR A 62 0.87 14.42 -7.09
N VAL A 63 2.14 14.20 -7.42
CA VAL A 63 3.21 14.33 -6.42
C VAL A 63 3.37 15.77 -5.97
N THR A 64 3.30 16.74 -6.88
CA THR A 64 3.32 18.17 -6.53
C THR A 64 2.16 18.51 -5.60
N ALA A 65 0.93 18.11 -5.93
CA ALA A 65 -0.24 18.35 -5.10
C ALA A 65 -0.13 17.66 -3.72
N TYR A 66 0.46 16.47 -3.66
CA TYR A 66 0.72 15.76 -2.41
C TYR A 66 1.70 16.54 -1.52
N MET A 67 2.78 17.09 -2.09
CA MET A 67 3.74 17.91 -1.36
C MET A 67 3.10 19.21 -0.86
N GLU A 68 2.32 19.90 -1.71
CA GLU A 68 1.59 21.11 -1.32
C GLU A 68 0.60 20.83 -0.17
N ALA A 69 -0.10 19.70 -0.22
CA ALA A 69 -1.01 19.28 0.84
C ALA A 69 -0.29 19.02 2.18
N LEU A 70 0.94 18.51 2.14
CA LEU A 70 1.78 18.31 3.32
C LEU A 70 2.32 19.63 3.90
N ASP A 71 2.56 20.64 3.06
CA ASP A 71 3.07 21.96 3.44
C ASP A 71 1.98 22.89 4.03
N GLY A 72 0.70 22.59 3.80
CA GLY A 72 -0.42 23.33 4.40
C GLY A 72 -0.48 23.20 5.93
N PRO A 73 -1.28 24.04 6.63
CA PRO A 73 -1.51 23.89 8.06
C PRO A 73 -2.14 22.51 8.31
N GLN A 74 -1.32 21.56 8.77
CA GLN A 74 -1.74 20.19 9.02
C GLN A 74 -2.73 20.17 10.18
N ALA A 75 -4.03 20.31 9.87
CA ALA A 75 -5.11 20.08 10.84
C ALA A 75 -5.09 18.62 11.34
N TYR A 76 -4.55 17.72 10.52
CA TYR A 76 -4.24 16.34 10.87
C TYR A 76 -2.88 15.96 10.26
N ALA A 77 -1.81 16.24 10.99
CA ALA A 77 -0.65 15.35 10.92
C ALA A 77 -1.13 14.03 11.54
N SER A 78 -1.60 13.08 10.73
CA SER A 78 -1.70 11.71 11.25
C SER A 78 -0.25 11.32 11.55
N PRO A 79 0.16 11.20 12.81
CA PRO A 79 1.48 10.73 13.08
C PRO A 79 1.52 9.31 12.52
N LEU A 80 2.60 8.97 11.80
CA LEU A 80 2.95 7.59 11.52
C LEU A 80 3.18 6.88 12.88
N VAL A 81 2.10 6.49 13.55
CA VAL A 81 2.15 5.63 14.72
C VAL A 81 2.10 4.22 14.16
N THR A 82 3.24 3.58 13.93
CA THR A 82 3.26 2.12 13.72
C THR A 82 3.80 1.43 14.97
N PRO A 83 2.87 0.96 15.82
CA PRO A 83 3.08 -0.29 16.56
C PRO A 83 1.94 -1.32 16.40
N ILE A 84 1.11 -1.26 15.34
CA ILE A 84 -0.30 -1.73 15.33
C ILE A 84 -0.55 -2.93 14.38
N PRO A 85 -1.42 -3.90 14.76
CA PRO A 85 -2.05 -4.87 13.85
C PRO A 85 -2.55 -4.24 12.54
N GLN A 86 -2.69 -5.04 11.47
CA GLN A 86 -3.19 -4.68 10.13
C GLN A 86 -2.17 -4.06 9.15
N VAL A 87 -0.87 -4.12 9.47
CA VAL A 87 0.21 -3.84 8.50
C VAL A 87 0.73 -5.15 7.90
N ALA A 88 0.88 -5.18 6.57
CA ALA A 88 1.51 -6.27 5.85
C ALA A 88 2.81 -5.83 5.17
N TYR A 89 3.87 -6.62 5.31
CA TYR A 89 5.14 -6.46 4.63
C TYR A 89 5.32 -7.57 3.60
N LEU A 90 5.55 -7.18 2.34
CA LEU A 90 5.93 -8.09 1.27
C LEU A 90 7.44 -8.00 1.09
N MET A 91 8.14 -9.12 1.22
CA MET A 91 9.59 -9.19 1.11
C MET A 91 9.98 -10.26 0.10
N GLN A 92 11.07 -10.03 -0.61
CA GLN A 92 11.65 -11.06 -1.45
C GLN A 92 12.20 -12.19 -0.58
N ASN A 93 11.91 -13.43 -0.96
CA ASN A 93 12.45 -14.59 -0.26
C ASN A 93 14.00 -14.62 -0.42
N PRO A 94 14.77 -14.69 0.68
CA PRO A 94 16.23 -14.65 0.61
C PRO A 94 16.84 -15.93 -0.01
N ASN A 95 16.08 -17.03 -0.06
CA ASN A 95 16.54 -18.33 -0.54
C ASN A 95 16.14 -18.62 -2.00
N GLY A 96 15.44 -17.71 -2.69
CA GLY A 96 15.06 -17.90 -4.09
C GLY A 96 14.39 -16.67 -4.73
N TYR A 97 14.53 -16.51 -6.05
CA TYR A 97 14.07 -15.30 -6.76
C TYR A 97 12.56 -15.23 -7.04
N ALA A 98 11.81 -16.32 -6.85
CA ALA A 98 10.39 -16.40 -7.22
C ALA A 98 9.42 -16.32 -6.02
N GLY A 99 9.92 -16.51 -4.79
CA GLY A 99 9.09 -16.50 -3.58
C GLY A 99 8.91 -15.09 -3.01
N ILE A 100 7.70 -14.81 -2.51
CA ILE A 100 7.40 -13.60 -1.73
C ILE A 100 7.05 -14.02 -0.32
N ASP A 101 7.82 -13.54 0.66
CA ASP A 101 7.52 -13.72 2.07
C ASP A 101 6.57 -12.59 2.51
N VAL A 102 5.41 -12.95 3.05
CA VAL A 102 4.43 -11.99 3.56
C VAL A 102 4.40 -12.05 5.09
N ARG A 103 4.63 -10.91 5.76
CA ARG A 103 4.45 -10.77 7.22
C ARG A 103 3.29 -9.84 7.50
N VAL A 104 2.25 -10.34 8.16
CA VAL A 104 1.07 -9.55 8.53
C VAL A 104 0.86 -9.59 10.04
N GLY A 105 0.67 -8.42 10.65
CA GLY A 105 0.28 -8.32 12.05
C GLY A 105 -1.23 -8.53 12.20
N LEU A 106 -1.67 -9.53 12.94
CA LEU A 106 -3.08 -9.82 13.18
C LEU A 106 -3.40 -9.81 14.67
N LEU A 107 -4.64 -9.46 15.01
CA LEU A 107 -5.15 -9.72 16.35
C LEU A 107 -5.27 -11.24 16.57
N PRO A 108 -4.96 -11.77 17.76
CA PRO A 108 -5.00 -13.21 18.02
C PRO A 108 -6.33 -13.86 17.63
N GLN A 109 -7.46 -13.21 17.89
CA GLN A 109 -8.78 -13.72 17.52
C GLN A 109 -9.06 -13.80 16.01
N ALA A 110 -8.29 -13.08 15.18
CA ALA A 110 -8.45 -13.09 13.73
C ALA A 110 -7.53 -14.10 13.04
N LEU A 111 -6.54 -14.65 13.76
CA LEU A 111 -5.47 -15.47 13.18
C LEU A 111 -6.01 -16.74 12.51
N ASP A 112 -6.87 -17.48 13.19
CA ASP A 112 -7.40 -18.75 12.68
C ASP A 112 -8.28 -18.53 11.45
N ALA A 113 -9.18 -17.54 11.50
CA ALA A 113 -10.06 -17.19 10.40
C ALA A 113 -9.28 -16.70 9.17
N PHE A 114 -8.31 -15.81 9.38
CA PHE A 114 -7.45 -15.31 8.30
C PHE A 114 -6.64 -16.43 7.66
N SER A 115 -6.01 -17.29 8.47
CA SER A 115 -5.18 -18.38 7.98
C SER A 115 -6.01 -19.39 7.17
N HIS A 116 -7.21 -19.71 7.65
CA HIS A 116 -8.14 -20.58 6.94
C HIS A 116 -8.52 -19.99 5.59
N TYR A 117 -8.96 -18.73 5.56
CA TYR A 117 -9.36 -18.06 4.33
C TYR A 117 -8.20 -17.96 3.32
N LEU A 118 -7.01 -17.56 3.78
CA LEU A 118 -5.83 -17.43 2.92
C LEU A 118 -5.44 -18.78 2.30
N LEU A 119 -5.39 -19.85 3.09
CA LEU A 119 -4.96 -21.17 2.61
C LEU A 119 -5.99 -21.82 1.69
N MET A 120 -7.29 -21.61 1.91
CA MET A 120 -8.33 -22.14 1.04
C MET A 120 -8.35 -21.50 -0.35
N ASN A 121 -7.94 -20.22 -0.45
CA ASN A 121 -7.95 -19.47 -1.71
C ASN A 121 -6.60 -19.50 -2.45
N LEU A 122 -5.59 -20.18 -1.90
CA LEU A 122 -4.27 -20.38 -2.54
C LEU A 122 -4.14 -21.73 -3.27
N GLN A 123 -5.18 -22.58 -3.23
CA GLN A 123 -5.26 -23.85 -3.96
C GLN A 123 -5.94 -23.66 -5.31
#